data_AF-A0AAV6AE96-F1
#
_entry.id   AF-A0AAV6AE96-F1
#
_cell.length_a   1.000
_cell.length_b   1.000
_cell.length_c   1.000
_cell.angle_alpha   90.00
_cell.angle_beta   90.00
_cell.angle_gamma   90.00
#
_symmetry.space_group_name_H-M   'P 1'
#
loop_
_entity.id
_entity.type
_entity.pdbx_description
1 polymer ?
#
loop_
_entity_poly.entity_id
_entity_poly.type
_entity_poly.pdbx_seq_one_letter_code
_entity_poly.pdbx_strand_id
1 'polypeptide(L)' 'MLGPQDIWIALALGVFFFGAKKLPELSRSLGQAMTEFKKGLATGGQDEAPRAAEAAAKPEGTSEEEMGKNKPQA' A
#
# COMPACT_ATOMS: atom_id res chain seq x y z
N MET A 1 -16.23 -20.34 -13.67
CA MET A 1 -15.31 -19.25 -14.09
C MET A 1 -15.31 -18.27 -12.93
N LEU A 2 -14.26 -18.25 -12.10
CA LEU A 2 -14.16 -17.28 -11.01
C LEU A 2 -13.84 -15.93 -11.65
N GLY A 3 -14.82 -15.02 -11.62
CA GLY A 3 -14.68 -13.68 -12.16
C GLY A 3 -14.16 -12.70 -11.11
N PRO A 4 -13.71 -11.50 -11.53
CA PRO A 4 -13.39 -10.41 -10.61
C PRO A 4 -14.54 -10.12 -9.62
N GLN A 5 -15.79 -10.32 -10.06
CA GLN A 5 -16.99 -10.19 -9.23
C GLN A 5 -16.98 -11.12 -8.02
N ASP A 6 -16.61 -12.39 -8.19
CA ASP A 6 -16.59 -13.39 -7.11
C ASP A 6 -15.53 -13.04 -6.06
N ILE A 7 -14.40 -12.48 -6.50
CA ILE A 7 -13.32 -12.01 -5.62
C ILE A 7 -13.79 -10.81 -4.76
N TRP A 8 -14.53 -9.87 -5.34
CA TRP A 8 -15.10 -8.75 -4.59
C TRP A 8 -16.10 -9.20 -3.53
N ILE A 9 -16.94 -10.19 -3.85
CA ILE A 9 -17.90 -10.77 -2.90
C ILE A 9 -17.17 -11.48 -1.76
N ALA A 10 -16.13 -12.27 -2.06
CA ALA A 10 -15.32 -12.94 -1.05
C ALA A 10 -14.60 -11.94 -0.13
N LEU A 11 -14.06 -10.84 -0.70
CA LEU A 11 -13.44 -9.77 0.06
C LEU A 11 -14.45 -9.08 0.99
N ALA A 12 -15.66 -8.79 0.50
CA ALA A 12 -16.71 -8.19 1.30
C ALA A 12 -17.11 -9.08 2.49
N LEU A 13 -17.27 -10.40 2.27
CA LEU A 13 -17.51 -11.35 3.37
C LEU A 13 -16.34 -11.38 4.35
N GLY A 14 -15.10 -11.42 3.85
CA GLY A 14 -13.91 -11.36 4.70
C GLY A 14 -13.91 -10.12 5.58
N VAL A 15 -14.14 -8.94 5.00
CA VAL A 15 -14.24 -7.69 5.77
C VAL A 15 -15.43 -7.69 6.74
N PHE A 16 -16.55 -8.32 6.40
CA PHE A 16 -17.69 -8.44 7.31
C PHE A 16 -17.37 -9.28 8.55
N PHE A 17 -16.69 -10.42 8.39
CA PHE A 17 -16.31 -11.28 9.52
C PHE A 17 -15.12 -10.74 10.33
N PHE A 18 -14.09 -10.24 9.65
CA PHE A 18 -12.87 -9.76 10.31
C PHE A 18 -12.98 -8.29 10.78
N GLY A 19 -13.83 -7.49 10.12
CA GLY A 19 -13.98 -6.07 10.36
C GLY A 19 -12.97 -5.22 9.58
N ALA A 20 -13.40 -4.00 9.18
CA ALA A 20 -12.61 -3.07 8.37
C ALA A 20 -11.27 -2.65 9.01
N LYS A 21 -11.15 -2.71 10.34
CA LYS A 21 -9.91 -2.36 11.06
C LYS A 21 -8.90 -3.51 11.11
N LYS A 22 -9.34 -4.77 11.00
CA LYS A 22 -8.45 -5.95 11.15
C LYS A 22 -7.72 -6.32 9.87
N LEU A 23 -8.35 -6.16 8.69
CA LEU A 23 -7.65 -6.34 7.41
C LEU A 23 -6.38 -5.49 7.28
N PRO A 24 -6.41 -4.16 7.51
CA PRO A 24 -5.22 -3.33 7.39
C PRO A 24 -4.19 -3.61 8.48
N GLU A 25 -4.61 -3.98 9.69
CA GLU A 25 -3.71 -4.35 10.79
C GLU A 25 -2.96 -5.67 10.49
N LEU A 26 -3.66 -6.67 9.95
CA LEU A 26 -3.09 -7.93 9.51
C LEU A 26 -2.16 -7.74 8.31
N SER A 27 -2.54 -6.92 7.32
CA SER A 27 -1.68 -6.66 6.17
C SER A 27 -0.41 -5.89 6.55
N ARG A 28 -0.49 -4.97 7.53
CA ARG A 28 0.68 -4.24 8.04
C ARG A 28 1.68 -5.19 8.69
N SER A 29 1.23 -6.03 9.62
CA SER A 29 2.09 -6.99 10.33
C SER A 29 2.65 -8.08 9.39
N LEU A 30 1.82 -8.62 8.49
CA LEU A 30 2.26 -9.56 7.48
C LEU A 30 3.24 -8.92 6.50
N GLY A 31 3.00 -7.69 6.06
CA GLY A 31 3.89 -6.96 5.16
C GLY A 31 5.25 -6.67 5.79
N GLN A 32 5.28 -6.32 7.09
CA GLN A 32 6.52 -6.18 7.84
C GLN A 32 7.27 -7.51 7.94
N ALA A 33 6.58 -8.60 8.29
CA ALA A 33 7.18 -9.93 8.36
C ALA A 33 7.73 -10.40 7.00
N MET A 34 6.99 -10.17 5.90
CA MET A 34 7.44 -10.46 4.54
C MET A 34 8.64 -9.61 4.12
N THR A 35 8.68 -8.35 4.55
CA THR A 35 9.81 -7.45 4.28
C THR A 35 11.08 -7.95 4.96
N GLU A 36 11.01 -8.27 6.25
CA GLU A 36 12.16 -8.81 6.99
C GLU A 36 12.56 -10.19 6.49
N PHE A 37 11.60 -11.04 6.12
CA PHE A 37 11.86 -12.33 5.47
C PHE A 37 12.61 -12.15 4.15
N LYS A 38 12.18 -11.22 3.30
CA LYS A 38 12.84 -10.92 2.02
C LYS A 38 14.24 -10.34 2.22
N LYS A 39 14.43 -9.47 3.21
CA LYS A 39 15.76 -8.96 3.60
C LYS A 39 16.68 -10.09 4.05
N GLY A 40 16.21 -10.98 4.93
CA GLY A 40 16.99 -12.13 5.40
C GLY A 40 17.39 -13.09 4.26
N LEU A 41 16.47 -13.33 3.31
CA LEU A 41 16.78 -14.11 2.10
C LEU A 41 17.77 -13.39 1.17
N ALA A 42 17.68 -12.07 1.03
CA ALA A 42 18.59 -11.29 0.19
C ALA A 42 20.00 -11.21 0.80
N THR A 43 20.11 -10.93 2.10
CA THR A 43 21.39 -10.87 2.83
C THR A 43 22.10 -12.22 2.90
N GLY A 44 21.37 -13.34 2.84
CA GLY A 44 21.97 -14.67 2.77
C GLY A 44 22.47 -15.09 1.37
N GLY A 45 22.15 -14.34 0.31
CA GLY A 45 22.32 -14.81 -1.07
C GLY A 45 22.95 -13.83 -2.06
N GLN A 46 23.10 -12.54 -1.75
CA GLN A 46 23.83 -11.60 -2.58
C GLN A 46 24.12 -10.28 -1.84
N ASP A 47 25.37 -9.86 -1.97
CA ASP A 47 25.94 -8.56 -1.62
C ASP A 47 24.97 -7.38 -1.73
N GLU A 48 25.05 -6.52 -0.72
CA GLU A 48 24.42 -5.22 -0.49
C GLU A 48 23.69 -4.53 -1.68
N ALA A 49 22.38 -4.32 -1.51
CA ALA A 49 21.67 -3.21 -2.17
C ALA A 49 21.01 -2.32 -1.10
N PRO A 50 21.49 -1.08 -0.88
CA PRO A 50 20.97 -0.22 0.16
C PRO A 50 19.66 0.44 -0.28
N ARG A 51 18.74 0.58 0.68
CA ARG A 51 17.77 1.69 0.76
C ARG A 51 16.62 1.69 -0.25
N ALA A 52 15.64 0.79 -0.08
CA ALA A 52 14.34 0.90 -0.75
C ALA A 52 13.15 1.22 0.20
N ALA A 53 13.38 1.48 1.49
CA ALA A 53 12.28 1.52 2.47
C ALA A 53 12.09 2.84 3.24
N GLU A 54 12.82 3.92 2.94
CA GLU A 54 12.73 5.17 3.70
C GLU A 54 11.81 6.24 3.07
N ALA A 55 11.12 5.95 1.96
CA ALA A 55 10.29 6.94 1.25
C ALA A 55 8.76 6.81 1.41
N ALA A 56 8.25 5.85 2.20
CA ALA A 56 6.80 5.58 2.29
C ALA A 56 6.15 5.98 3.64
N ALA A 57 6.76 6.90 4.37
CA ALA A 57 6.18 7.49 5.59
C ALA A 57 6.22 9.02 5.52
N LYS A 58 5.34 9.61 4.70
CA LYS A 58 4.82 10.94 4.99
C LYS A 58 3.30 10.94 4.76
N PRO A 59 2.48 11.14 5.80
CA PRO A 59 1.05 11.31 5.66
C PRO A 59 0.73 12.73 5.17
N GLU A 60 -0.40 12.85 4.45
CA GLU A 60 -1.22 14.07 4.23
C GLU A 60 -0.67 15.14 3.24
N GLY A 61 -1.46 15.70 2.32
CA GLY A 61 -2.91 15.65 2.20
C GLY A 61 -3.44 16.16 0.85
N THR A 62 -4.72 15.86 0.66
CA THR A 62 -5.63 16.44 -0.34
C THR A 62 -5.71 17.96 -0.17
N SER A 63 -5.45 18.70 -1.24
CA SER A 63 -6.16 19.91 -1.65
C SER A 63 -5.93 20.00 -3.16
N GLU A 64 -6.82 19.41 -3.95
CA GLU A 64 -7.95 20.13 -4.57
C GLU A 64 -7.50 21.34 -5.37
N GLU A 65 -7.69 21.18 -6.68
CA GLU A 65 -7.74 22.21 -7.70
C GLU A 65 -8.51 23.45 -7.23
N GLU A 66 -7.87 24.61 -7.21
CA GLU A 66 -8.54 25.87 -7.54
C GLU A 66 -7.84 26.53 -8.72
N MET A 67 -8.57 26.49 -9.83
CA MET A 67 -8.35 27.11 -11.12
C MET A 67 -8.25 28.63 -11.00
N GLY A 68 -7.07 29.16 -10.67
CA GLY A 68 -6.75 30.59 -10.63
C GLY A 68 -6.24 31.12 -11.96
N LYS A 69 -7.16 31.38 -12.88
CA LYS A 69 -7.03 32.16 -14.12
C LYS A 69 -5.94 33.25 -14.09
N ASN A 70 -4.78 33.04 -14.73
CA ASN A 70 -3.86 34.13 -15.06
C ASN A 70 -3.44 34.10 -16.53
N LYS A 71 -4.19 34.84 -17.35
CA LYS A 71 -3.76 35.32 -18.66
C LYS A 71 -3.75 36.85 -18.59
N PRO A 72 -2.59 37.48 -18.69
CA PRO A 72 -2.41 38.60 -19.59
C PRO A 72 -1.44 38.16 -20.69
N GLN A 73 -1.96 38.00 -21.90
CA GLN A 73 -1.11 37.89 -23.09
C GLN A 73 -0.52 39.27 -23.37
N ALA A 74 0.80 39.31 -23.53
CA ALA A 74 1.53 40.41 -24.14
C ALA A 74 1.30 40.44 -25.66
#